data_AF-X1RFY6-F1
#
_entry.id   AF-X1RFY6-F1
#
_cell.length_a   1.000
_cell.length_b   1.000
_cell.length_c   1.000
_cell.angle_alpha   90.00
_cell.angle_beta   90.00
_cell.angle_gamma   90.00
#
_symmetry.space_group_name_H-M   'P 1'
#
loop_
_entity.id
_entity.type
_entity.pdbx_description
1 polymer ?
#
loop_
_entity_poly.entity_id
_entity_poly.type
_entity_poly.pdbx_seq_one_letter_code
_entity_poly.pdbx_strand_id
1 'polypeptide(L)'
;SRNYEIATMNETLASMVSKEIGSIVCEKYYHEYENGVNQNQTTTPEFDFNQEMREIRKTVDKYLAQGEVKQAEEFMERKRLYLISMGHYIRKLNQAYFAWHGAYADRPTSISPIGLELKALRSQCR
;
A
#
# COMPACT_ATOMS: atom_id res chain seq x y z
N SER A 1 20.01 5.97 10.18
CA SER A 1 19.30 5.30 9.08
C SER A 1 17.92 4.87 9.54
N ARG A 2 16.85 5.24 8.83
CA ARG A 2 15.52 4.67 9.08
C ARG A 2 15.54 3.22 8.61
N ASN A 3 15.20 2.27 9.48
CA ASN A 3 15.18 0.84 9.16
C ASN A 3 13.93 0.50 8.34
N TYR A 4 14.01 0.71 7.03
CA TYR A 4 12.96 0.38 6.06
C TYR A 4 12.60 -1.12 6.05
N GLU A 5 13.52 -1.99 6.47
CA GLU A 5 13.29 -3.44 6.58
C GLU A 5 12.28 -3.78 7.69
N ILE A 6 12.43 -3.18 8.88
CA ILE A 6 11.50 -3.38 10.00
C ILE A 6 10.10 -2.85 9.63
N ALA A 7 10.04 -1.69 8.98
CA ALA A 7 8.78 -1.15 8.48
C ALA A 7 8.12 -2.10 7.47
N THR A 8 8.89 -2.63 6.50
CA THR A 8 8.40 -3.59 5.50
C THR A 8 7.92 -4.90 6.14
N MET A 9 8.60 -5.36 7.20
CA MET A 9 8.24 -6.57 7.93
C MET A 9 6.91 -6.39 8.68
N ASN A 10 6.76 -5.29 9.43
CA ASN A 10 5.53 -4.97 10.15
C ASN A 10 4.34 -4.80 9.20
N GLU A 11 4.55 -4.11 8.09
CA GLU A 11 3.54 -3.90 7.04
C GLU A 11 3.07 -5.25 6.47
N THR A 12 4.01 -6.15 6.19
CA THR A 12 3.70 -7.47 5.62
C THR A 12 2.95 -8.36 6.63
N LEU A 13 3.32 -8.30 7.91
CA LEU A 13 2.63 -9.01 8.99
C LEU A 13 1.20 -8.47 9.20
N ALA A 14 1.03 -7.15 9.24
CA ALA A 14 -0.28 -6.52 9.36
C ALA A 14 -1.20 -6.89 8.18
N SER A 15 -0.68 -7.03 6.95
CA SER A 15 -1.44 -7.53 5.79
C SER A 15 -2.03 -8.92 6.02
N MET A 16 -1.15 -9.84 6.43
CA MET A 16 -1.53 -11.25 6.56
C MET A 16 -2.58 -11.40 7.64
N VAL A 17 -2.35 -10.79 8.81
CA VAL A 17 -3.29 -10.86 9.93
C VAL A 17 -4.60 -10.14 9.60
N SER A 18 -4.56 -9.00 8.91
CA SER A 18 -5.79 -8.29 8.51
C SER A 18 -6.66 -9.11 7.55
N LYS A 19 -6.04 -9.83 6.59
CA LYS A 19 -6.77 -10.72 5.68
C LYS A 19 -7.35 -11.93 6.41
N GLU A 20 -6.56 -12.57 7.29
CA GLU A 20 -7.02 -13.70 8.11
C GLU A 20 -8.22 -13.31 8.99
N ILE A 21 -8.09 -12.23 9.77
CA ILE A 21 -9.15 -11.75 10.65
C ILE A 21 -10.35 -11.26 9.83
N GLY A 22 -10.12 -10.52 8.74
CA GLY A 22 -11.18 -10.04 7.87
C GLY A 22 -12.04 -11.18 7.32
N SER A 23 -11.41 -12.25 6.85
CA SER A 23 -12.12 -13.45 6.38
C SER A 23 -12.97 -14.09 7.49
N ILE A 24 -12.40 -14.26 8.69
CA ILE A 24 -13.10 -14.86 9.84
C ILE A 24 -14.28 -13.99 10.28
N VAL A 25 -14.10 -12.66 10.33
CA VAL A 25 -15.15 -11.72 10.72
C VAL A 25 -16.26 -11.69 9.68
N CYS A 26 -15.91 -11.67 8.39
CA CYS A 26 -16.89 -11.75 7.30
C CYS A 26 -17.71 -13.05 7.37
N GLU A 27 -17.04 -14.20 7.49
CA GLU A 27 -17.69 -15.51 7.63
C GLU A 27 -18.64 -15.56 8.84
N LYS A 28 -18.21 -15.00 9.98
CA LYS A 28 -18.96 -15.08 11.23
C LYS A 28 -20.13 -14.10 11.34
N TYR A 29 -19.99 -12.89 10.80
CA TYR A 29 -20.94 -11.80 11.04
C TYR A 29 -21.62 -11.27 9.76
N TYR A 30 -21.12 -11.63 8.58
CA TYR A 30 -21.59 -11.12 7.29
C TYR A 30 -21.87 -12.25 6.27
N HIS A 31 -22.13 -13.48 6.74
CA HIS A 31 -22.38 -14.67 5.91
C HIS A 31 -23.51 -14.47 4.87
N GLU A 32 -24.49 -13.61 5.14
CA GLU A 32 -25.60 -13.32 4.20
C GLU A 32 -25.16 -12.49 2.98
N TYR A 33 -24.04 -11.75 3.09
CA TYR A 33 -23.49 -10.96 1.98
C TYR A 33 -22.63 -11.79 1.02
N GLU A 34 -22.19 -13.00 1.37
CA GLU A 34 -21.42 -13.87 0.45
C GLU A 34 -22.29 -14.48 -0.67
N ASN A 35 -23.59 -14.67 -0.43
CA ASN A 35 -24.51 -15.25 -1.42
C ASN A 35 -24.91 -14.26 -2.53
N GLY A 36 -24.70 -12.96 -2.35
CA GLY A 36 -25.00 -11.92 -3.33
C GLY A 36 -23.79 -11.41 -4.14
N VAL A 37 -22.56 -11.81 -3.78
CA VAL A 37 -21.31 -11.26 -4.34
C VAL A 37 -20.48 -12.34 -5.06
N ASN A 38 -21.12 -13.44 -5.47
CA ASN A 38 -20.51 -14.48 -6.30
C ASN A 38 -20.61 -14.21 -7.82
N GLN A 39 -20.63 -12.95 -8.23
CA GLN A 39 -20.34 -12.55 -9.62
C GLN A 39 -19.48 -11.29 -9.61
N ASN A 40 -18.32 -11.39 -10.27
CA ASN A 40 -17.31 -10.36 -10.51
C ASN A 40 -16.17 -10.25 -9.49
N GLN A 41 -15.40 -11.33 -9.34
CA GLN A 41 -13.95 -11.18 -9.10
C GLN A 41 -13.17 -11.94 -10.17
N THR A 42 -13.35 -11.52 -11.42
CA THR A 42 -12.43 -11.82 -12.51
C THR A 42 -11.84 -10.53 -13.04
N THR A 43 -10.53 -10.39 -12.83
CA THR A 43 -9.55 -9.80 -13.75
C THR A 43 -9.71 -8.35 -14.21
N THR A 44 -8.99 -7.47 -13.51
CA THR A 44 -8.01 -6.52 -14.08
C THR A 44 -6.97 -6.24 -12.98
N PRO A 45 -5.69 -5.92 -13.27
CA PRO A 45 -4.86 -5.25 -12.27
C PRO A 45 -5.41 -3.84 -12.14
N GLU A 46 -6.50 -3.71 -11.38
CA GLU A 46 -7.06 -2.43 -10.98
C GLU A 46 -5.95 -1.67 -10.27
N PHE A 47 -5.69 -0.46 -10.75
CA PHE A 47 -4.61 0.39 -10.28
C PHE A 47 -4.52 0.41 -8.74
N ASP A 48 -3.42 -0.11 -8.19
CA ASP A 48 -3.20 -0.14 -6.75
C ASP A 48 -2.70 1.23 -6.29
N PHE A 49 -3.64 2.09 -5.91
CA PHE A 49 -3.37 3.42 -5.39
C PHE A 49 -2.38 3.41 -4.21
N ASN A 50 -2.46 2.42 -3.32
CA ASN A 50 -1.58 2.38 -2.15
C ASN A 50 -0.14 2.06 -2.56
N GLN A 51 0.02 1.08 -3.45
CA GLN A 51 1.33 0.74 -4.01
C GLN A 51 1.95 1.94 -4.71
N GLU A 52 1.19 2.64 -5.55
CA GLU A 52 1.67 3.82 -6.28
C GLU A 52 2.09 4.93 -5.29
N MET A 53 1.27 5.24 -4.29
CA MET A 53 1.59 6.26 -3.28
C MET A 53 2.85 5.92 -2.47
N ARG A 54 3.09 4.63 -2.19
CA ARG A 54 4.31 4.14 -1.53
C ARG A 54 5.56 4.35 -2.39
N GLU A 55 5.49 4.02 -3.68
CA GLU A 55 6.61 4.21 -4.60
C GLU A 55 6.90 5.70 -4.86
N ILE A 56 5.86 6.54 -4.92
CA ILE A 56 6.03 8.00 -4.99
C ILE A 56 6.79 8.48 -3.75
N ARG A 57 6.39 8.07 -2.54
CA ARG A 57 7.05 8.47 -1.29
C ARG A 57 8.53 8.08 -1.26
N LYS A 58 8.86 6.84 -1.62
CA LYS A 58 10.26 6.37 -1.67
C LYS A 58 11.11 7.21 -2.62
N THR A 59 10.56 7.52 -3.79
CA THR A 59 11.26 8.30 -4.82
C THR A 59 11.48 9.74 -4.37
N VAL A 60 10.47 10.35 -3.74
CA VAL A 60 10.57 11.69 -3.15
C VAL A 60 11.59 11.73 -2.02
N ASP A 61 11.56 10.76 -1.11
CA ASP A 61 12.54 10.64 -0.02
C ASP A 61 13.98 10.54 -0.57
N LYS A 62 14.19 9.83 -1.69
CA LYS A 62 15.49 9.75 -2.37
C LYS A 62 15.97 11.10 -2.88
N TYR A 63 15.11 11.83 -3.61
CA TYR A 63 15.45 13.16 -4.11
C TYR A 63 15.77 14.14 -2.97
N LEU A 64 14.97 14.12 -1.91
CA LEU A 64 15.19 14.99 -0.76
C LEU A 64 16.48 14.66 0.00
N ALA A 65 16.83 13.38 0.14
CA ALA A 65 18.10 12.96 0.73
C ALA A 65 19.33 13.44 -0.07
N GLN A 66 19.16 13.67 -1.37
CA GLN A 66 20.18 14.23 -2.27
C GLN A 66 20.18 15.76 -2.33
N GLY A 67 19.25 16.43 -1.62
CA GLY A 67 19.06 17.89 -1.69
C GLY A 67 18.36 18.36 -2.97
N GLU A 68 17.82 17.45 -3.78
CA GLU A 68 17.17 17.71 -5.06
C GLU A 68 15.69 18.10 -4.89
N VAL A 69 15.44 19.21 -4.17
CA VAL A 69 14.08 19.64 -3.81
C VAL A 69 13.21 19.91 -5.04
N LYS A 70 13.75 20.59 -6.06
CA LYS A 70 13.00 20.93 -7.27
C LYS A 70 12.56 19.68 -8.03
N GLN A 71 13.45 18.69 -8.14
CA GLN A 71 13.18 17.41 -8.80
C GLN A 71 12.08 16.63 -8.05
N ALA A 72 12.11 16.66 -6.71
CA ALA A 72 11.05 16.06 -5.89
C ALA A 72 9.69 16.72 -6.15
N GLU A 73 9.63 18.06 -6.19
CA GLU A 73 8.40 18.81 -6.45
C GLU A 73 7.83 18.54 -7.85
N GLU A 74 8.67 18.59 -8.88
CA GLU A 74 8.26 18.30 -10.25
C GLU A 74 7.78 16.84 -10.39
N PHE A 75 8.44 15.90 -9.73
CA PHE A 75 8.02 14.49 -9.71
C PHE A 75 6.65 14.32 -9.04
N MET A 76 6.41 14.97 -7.91
CA MET A 76 5.11 14.92 -7.23
C MET A 76 3.99 15.52 -8.09
N GLU A 77 4.23 16.61 -8.81
CA GLU A 77 3.21 17.18 -9.69
C GLU A 77 2.88 16.26 -10.88
N ARG A 78 3.90 15.66 -11.51
CA ARG A 78 3.68 14.66 -12.57
C ARG A 78 2.86 13.49 -12.07
N LYS A 79 3.16 13.00 -10.87
CA LYS A 79 2.43 11.90 -10.25
C LYS A 79 1.02 12.28 -9.84
N ARG A 80 0.78 13.52 -9.40
CA ARG A 80 -0.58 14.04 -9.15
C ARG A 80 -1.44 14.01 -10.42
N LEU A 81 -0.89 14.43 -11.55
CA LEU A 81 -1.61 14.39 -12.84
C LEU A 81 -1.90 12.94 -13.27
N TYR A 82 -0.92 12.04 -13.08
CA TYR A 82 -1.12 10.61 -13.33
C TYR A 82 -2.26 10.03 -12.47
N LEU A 83 -2.28 10.32 -11.17
CA LEU A 83 -3.33 9.87 -10.27
C LEU A 83 -4.72 10.38 -10.69
N ILE A 84 -4.81 11.64 -11.13
CA ILE A 84 -6.06 12.19 -11.68
C ILE A 84 -6.50 11.41 -12.93
N SER A 85 -5.57 11.06 -13.82
CA SER A 85 -5.88 10.27 -15.02
C SER A 85 -6.38 8.86 -14.70
N MET A 86 -5.97 8.32 -13.53
CA MET A 86 -6.45 7.05 -12.99
C MET A 86 -7.75 7.19 -12.17
N GLY A 87 -8.36 8.37 -12.13
CA GLY A 87 -9.61 8.63 -11.39
C GLY A 87 -9.42 9.05 -9.93
N HIS A 88 -8.18 9.24 -9.47
CA HIS A 88 -7.86 9.64 -8.10
C HIS A 88 -7.56 11.13 -8.01
N TYR A 89 -8.56 11.92 -7.61
CA TYR A 89 -8.39 13.36 -7.47
C TYR A 89 -7.59 13.74 -6.21
N ILE A 90 -6.47 14.41 -6.41
CA ILE A 90 -5.66 15.01 -5.34
C ILE A 90 -5.44 16.49 -5.64
N ARG A 91 -5.89 17.37 -4.73
CA ARG A 91 -5.76 18.83 -4.88
C ARG A 91 -4.30 19.27 -4.95
N LYS A 92 -3.44 18.72 -4.08
CA LYS A 92 -2.00 19.00 -4.01
C LYS A 92 -1.26 17.80 -3.43
N LEU A 93 -0.24 17.33 -4.13
CA LEU A 93 0.67 16.28 -3.64
C LEU A 93 1.99 16.95 -3.20
N ASN A 94 2.29 16.92 -1.91
CA ASN A 94 3.50 17.50 -1.33
C ASN A 94 3.91 16.76 -0.05
N GLN A 95 4.99 17.20 0.61
CA GLN A 95 5.45 16.58 1.86
C GLN A 95 4.40 16.60 2.97
N ALA A 96 3.62 17.68 3.08
CA ALA A 96 2.55 17.76 4.07
C ALA A 96 1.43 16.74 3.80
N TYR A 97 1.12 16.47 2.53
CA TYR A 97 0.18 15.43 2.13
C TYR A 97 0.63 14.06 2.66
N PHE A 98 1.90 13.69 2.49
CA PHE A 98 2.45 12.43 3.02
C PHE A 98 2.51 12.38 4.55
N ALA A 99 2.72 13.53 5.20
CA ALA A 99 2.68 13.61 6.66
C ALA A 99 1.25 13.42 7.22
N TRP A 100 0.24 13.96 6.53
CA TRP A 100 -1.17 13.87 6.96
C TRP A 100 -1.81 12.53 6.60
N HIS A 101 -1.44 11.97 5.45
CA HIS A 101 -1.98 10.72 4.91
C HIS A 101 -1.02 9.52 5.06
N GLY A 102 -0.15 9.56 6.06
CA GLY A 102 0.97 8.62 6.23
C GLY A 102 0.61 7.13 6.24
N ALA A 103 -0.67 6.79 6.42
CA ALA A 103 -1.20 5.43 6.45
C ALA A 103 -1.24 4.71 5.08
N TYR A 104 -1.17 5.41 3.94
CA TYR A 104 -1.18 4.74 2.63
C TYR A 104 0.11 3.98 2.32
N ALA A 105 1.20 4.30 3.02
CA ALA A 105 2.45 3.54 2.96
C ALA A 105 2.43 2.28 3.86
N ASP A 106 1.36 2.07 4.62
CA ASP A 106 1.18 1.04 5.65
C ASP A 106 0.18 -0.06 5.24
N ARG A 107 -0.22 -0.11 3.95
CA ARG A 107 -1.14 -1.14 3.42
C ARG A 107 -0.50 -1.95 2.28
N PRO A 108 -0.59 -3.29 2.31
CA PRO A 108 0.56 -4.08 1.87
C PRO A 108 0.28 -4.80 0.56
N THR A 109 0.94 -4.35 -0.50
CA THR A 109 1.27 -5.15 -1.68
C THR A 109 2.77 -5.40 -1.70
N SER A 110 3.23 -6.14 -0.68
CA SER A 110 4.60 -6.56 -0.50
C SER A 110 4.91 -7.77 -1.40
N ILE A 111 5.63 -7.54 -2.50
CA ILE A 111 6.31 -8.58 -3.31
C ILE A 111 7.74 -8.81 -2.76
N SER A 112 8.01 -8.42 -1.50
CA SER A 112 9.34 -8.53 -0.89
C SER A 112 9.65 -9.98 -0.50
N PRO A 113 10.91 -10.45 -0.61
CA PRO A 113 11.32 -11.77 -0.10
C PRO A 113 10.96 -11.97 1.39
N ILE A 114 10.93 -10.89 2.18
CA ILE A 114 10.46 -10.88 3.58
C ILE A 114 9.03 -11.42 3.70
N GLY A 115 8.17 -11.16 2.71
CA GLY A 115 6.80 -11.69 2.70
C GLY A 115 6.72 -13.19 2.45
N LEU A 116 7.67 -13.75 1.69
CA LEU A 116 7.78 -15.20 1.52
C LEU A 116 8.30 -15.86 2.81
N GLU A 117 9.29 -15.25 3.45
CA GLU A 117 9.86 -15.72 4.72
C GLU A 117 8.81 -15.72 5.86
N LEU A 118 8.02 -14.65 5.97
CA LEU A 118 6.95 -14.56 6.98
C LEU A 118 5.83 -15.58 6.72
N LYS A 119 5.48 -15.85 5.46
CA LYS A 119 4.53 -16.94 5.12
C LYS A 119 5.07 -18.31 5.51
N ALA A 120 6.36 -18.56 5.23
CA ALA A 120 7.02 -19.80 5.61
C ALA A 120 7.02 -19.97 7.14
N LEU A 121 7.37 -18.92 7.90
CA LEU A 121 7.32 -18.92 9.37
C LEU A 121 5.90 -19.19 9.89
N ARG A 122 4.88 -18.51 9.32
CA ARG A 122 3.47 -18.70 9.72
C ARG A 122 2.99 -20.13 9.51
N SER A 123 3.43 -20.79 8.43
CA SER A 123 3.09 -22.18 8.15
C SER A 123 3.69 -23.19 9.15
N GLN A 124 4.78 -22.82 9.83
CA GLN A 124 5.40 -23.63 10.88
C GLN A 124 4.73 -23.44 12.25
N CYS A 125 3.94 -22.38 12.44
CA CYS A 125 3.25 -22.07 13.68
C CYS A 125 1.79 -22.58 13.73
N ARG A 126 1.43 -23.50 12.84
CA ARG A 126 0.12 -24.15 12.78
C ARG A 126 0.22 -25.56 13.34
#